data_AF-A0A850GU33-F1
#
_entry.id   AF-A0A850GU33-F1
#
_cell.length_a   1.000
_cell.length_b   1.000
_cell.length_c   1.000
_cell.angle_alpha   90.00
_cell.angle_beta   90.00
_cell.angle_gamma   90.00
#
_symmetry.space_group_name_H-M   'P 1'
#
loop_
_entity.id
_entity.type
_entity.pdbx_description
1 polymer ?
#
loop_
_entity_poly.entity_id
_entity_poly.type
_entity_poly.pdbx_seq_one_letter_code
_entity_poly.pdbx_strand_id
1 'polypeptide(L)'
;MACQICYGGATQPMLRRGTIFALTATLGASVASGCRGPEPEVFQVRVTSIDTHGGPALADEQVEGIMRHSLERAPSFSPAERDQRSQRSRGNVEVLNASLEYREIPDAADNGRDLLVRLFIEPPEDLGDELGRDGLDATVMLERKAGEADLESDLQLATDRLAIILQARADLARRSEGAVEGLLATRDAEIILETLAWIRRHPQDAQSRQAADRVAELINDEDENVGLLAIETIGEIGGPEHVAIVIDRIQLTNAGQVSRAYEAIARLGGPDAEGFLRFAARNEDEPNQRAAAERALRRVAEVGGAMDEAGHARTRGHR
;
A
#
# COMPACT_ATOMS: atom_id res chain seq x y z
N MET A 1 -11.66 31.75 -6.36
CA MET A 1 -12.78 31.69 -5.40
C MET A 1 -12.35 30.77 -4.29
N ALA A 2 -12.19 31.31 -3.08
CA ALA A 2 -11.65 30.63 -1.91
C ALA A 2 -12.65 29.59 -1.38
N CYS A 3 -12.20 28.37 -1.11
CA CYS A 3 -12.96 27.40 -0.33
C CYS A 3 -12.34 27.33 1.07
N GLN A 4 -13.22 27.52 2.04
CA GLN A 4 -12.92 27.87 3.42
C GLN A 4 -12.80 26.60 4.27
N ILE A 5 -11.64 26.46 4.91
CA ILE A 5 -11.30 25.43 5.90
C ILE A 5 -12.32 25.50 7.06
N CYS A 6 -12.92 24.37 7.43
CA CYS A 6 -13.67 24.22 8.67
C CYS A 6 -12.90 23.32 9.64
N TYR A 7 -12.13 23.95 10.53
CA TYR A 7 -11.76 23.38 11.83
C TYR A 7 -12.93 23.57 12.81
N GLY A 8 -13.23 22.55 13.62
CA GLY A 8 -14.30 22.64 14.61
C GLY A 8 -14.14 21.61 15.73
N GLY A 9 -13.07 21.72 16.51
CA GLY A 9 -12.91 21.01 17.77
C GLY A 9 -13.62 21.71 18.93
N ALA A 10 -14.36 20.90 19.69
CA ALA A 10 -14.41 20.84 21.15
C ALA A 10 -15.36 21.74 21.99
N THR A 11 -15.89 21.04 23.00
CA THR A 11 -16.29 21.46 24.37
C THR A 11 -17.73 21.89 24.66
N GLN A 12 -18.37 21.07 25.50
CA GLN A 12 -19.50 21.42 26.37
C GLN A 12 -19.10 22.47 27.40
N PRO A 13 -20.08 23.17 27.99
CA PRO A 13 -20.27 22.97 29.43
C PRO A 13 -21.73 22.84 29.90
N MET A 14 -21.89 22.11 31.01
CA MET A 14 -23.08 22.07 31.87
C MET A 14 -23.40 23.44 32.49
N LEU A 15 -24.69 23.78 32.64
CA LEU A 15 -25.36 24.00 33.94
C LEU A 15 -26.79 24.61 33.83
N ARG A 16 -27.71 23.91 34.51
CA ARG A 16 -28.84 24.37 35.36
C ARG A 16 -30.13 25.01 34.76
N ARG A 17 -31.21 24.24 35.00
CA ARG A 17 -32.52 24.59 35.59
C ARG A 17 -33.36 25.71 34.95
N GLY A 18 -34.53 25.31 34.46
CA GLY A 18 -35.75 26.10 34.65
C GLY A 18 -36.76 26.02 33.51
N THR A 19 -37.92 25.47 33.83
CA THR A 19 -39.23 25.81 33.26
C THR A 19 -39.61 25.19 31.91
N ILE A 20 -40.62 24.33 32.00
CA ILE A 20 -41.36 23.72 30.91
C ILE A 20 -42.17 24.82 30.20
N PHE A 21 -41.86 25.08 28.93
CA PHE A 21 -42.77 25.74 27.99
C PHE A 21 -42.87 24.86 26.75
N ALA A 22 -44.06 24.30 26.55
CA ALA A 22 -44.43 23.59 25.34
C ALA A 22 -44.56 24.60 24.20
N LEU A 23 -43.62 24.59 23.26
CA LEU A 23 -43.77 25.21 21.95
C LEU A 23 -43.84 24.09 20.91
N THR A 24 -45.02 23.96 20.31
CA THR A 24 -45.26 23.16 19.11
C THR A 24 -44.41 23.71 17.96
N ALA A 25 -43.27 23.06 17.72
CA ALA A 25 -42.46 23.29 16.53
C ALA A 25 -43.00 22.41 15.38
N THR A 26 -43.53 23.06 14.36
CA THR A 26 -43.78 22.49 13.04
C THR A 26 -42.50 21.87 12.50
N LEU A 27 -42.48 20.56 12.29
CA LEU A 27 -41.43 19.86 11.53
C LEU A 27 -41.43 20.38 10.10
N GLY A 28 -40.53 21.32 9.81
CA GLY A 28 -40.05 21.55 8.47
C GLY A 28 -39.20 20.35 8.07
N ALA A 29 -39.70 19.53 7.15
CA ALA A 29 -38.91 18.52 6.46
C ALA A 29 -37.87 19.24 5.60
N SER A 30 -36.72 19.56 6.19
CA SER A 30 -35.53 19.89 5.42
C SER A 30 -35.07 18.61 4.74
N VAL A 31 -35.34 18.53 3.44
CA VAL A 31 -34.74 17.56 2.54
C VAL A 31 -33.24 17.88 2.56
N ALA A 32 -32.50 17.19 3.41
CA ALA A 32 -31.05 17.14 3.32
C ALA A 32 -30.77 16.44 1.99
N SER A 33 -30.57 17.25 0.94
CA SER A 33 -30.01 16.80 -0.32
C SER A 33 -28.57 16.36 0.00
N GLY A 34 -28.44 15.12 0.45
CA GLY A 34 -27.16 14.51 0.71
C GLY A 34 -26.34 14.64 -0.57
N CYS A 35 -25.20 15.32 -0.46
CA CYS A 35 -24.12 15.16 -1.41
C CYS A 35 -23.70 13.69 -1.30
N ARG A 36 -24.38 12.80 -2.03
CA ARG A 36 -23.80 11.51 -2.38
C ARG A 36 -22.57 11.87 -3.22
N GLY A 37 -21.40 11.69 -2.64
CA GLY A 37 -20.19 11.57 -3.46
C GLY A 37 -20.42 10.51 -4.54
N PRO A 38 -19.64 10.54 -5.63
CA PRO A 38 -19.70 9.46 -6.61
C PRO A 38 -19.58 8.13 -5.86
N GLU A 39 -20.54 7.23 -6.07
CA GLU A 39 -20.44 5.88 -5.52
C GLU A 39 -19.12 5.29 -6.02
N PRO A 40 -18.32 4.66 -5.15
CA PRO A 40 -17.05 4.09 -5.56
C PRO A 40 -17.32 3.13 -6.71
N GLU A 41 -16.55 3.27 -7.78
CA GLU A 41 -16.70 2.41 -8.95
C GLU A 41 -16.38 0.97 -8.51
N VAL A 42 -17.37 0.10 -8.51
CA VAL A 42 -17.20 -1.30 -8.09
C VAL A 42 -17.01 -2.14 -9.35
N PHE A 43 -15.88 -2.84 -9.43
CA PHE A 43 -15.63 -3.77 -10.53
C PHE A 43 -16.44 -5.05 -10.32
N GLN A 44 -17.16 -5.47 -11.36
CA GLN A 44 -17.83 -6.76 -11.30
C GLN A 44 -16.87 -7.86 -11.73
N VAL A 45 -16.65 -8.84 -10.87
CA VAL A 45 -15.69 -9.91 -11.10
C VAL A 45 -16.43 -11.21 -11.43
N ARG A 46 -16.11 -11.80 -12.58
CA ARG A 46 -16.61 -13.10 -13.01
C ARG A 46 -15.49 -14.12 -12.98
N VAL A 47 -15.66 -15.20 -12.22
CA VAL A 47 -14.75 -16.36 -12.27
C VAL A 47 -14.94 -17.08 -13.60
N THR A 48 -13.87 -17.20 -14.39
CA THR A 48 -13.88 -17.84 -15.72
C THR A 48 -13.11 -19.14 -15.78
N SER A 49 -12.13 -19.33 -14.89
CA SER A 49 -11.40 -20.59 -14.76
C SER A 49 -11.00 -20.87 -13.32
N ILE A 50 -10.99 -22.17 -12.98
CA ILE A 50 -10.47 -22.70 -11.73
C ILE A 50 -9.52 -23.84 -12.10
N ASP A 51 -8.24 -23.66 -11.81
CA ASP A 51 -7.20 -24.60 -12.21
C ASP A 51 -6.53 -25.24 -10.98
N THR A 52 -6.68 -26.56 -10.85
CA THR A 52 -6.17 -27.33 -9.70
C THR A 52 -4.98 -28.18 -10.13
N HIS A 53 -3.83 -28.04 -9.49
CA HIS A 53 -2.63 -28.80 -9.84
C HIS A 53 -2.16 -29.70 -8.70
N GLY A 54 -2.55 -30.98 -8.74
CA GLY A 54 -2.15 -31.98 -7.76
C GLY A 54 -2.83 -31.81 -6.39
N GLY A 55 -3.02 -32.92 -5.68
CA GLY A 55 -3.71 -32.94 -4.39
C GLY A 55 -5.24 -33.12 -4.50
N PRO A 56 -5.97 -32.97 -3.38
CA PRO A 56 -7.42 -32.98 -3.36
C PRO A 56 -7.99 -31.74 -4.05
N ALA A 57 -9.14 -31.89 -4.71
CA ALA A 57 -9.86 -30.82 -5.38
C ALA A 57 -11.27 -30.68 -4.78
N LEU A 58 -11.73 -29.43 -4.65
CA LEU A 58 -13.11 -29.12 -4.32
C LEU A 58 -13.95 -29.07 -5.59
N ALA A 59 -15.26 -29.17 -5.47
CA ALA A 59 -16.14 -28.92 -6.62
C ALA A 59 -16.05 -27.43 -7.02
N ASP A 60 -16.05 -27.14 -8.32
CA ASP A 60 -16.00 -25.77 -8.85
C ASP A 60 -17.03 -24.84 -8.20
N GLU A 61 -18.23 -25.33 -7.91
CA GLU A 61 -19.29 -24.57 -7.23
C GLU A 61 -18.91 -24.14 -5.81
N GLN A 62 -18.15 -24.97 -5.08
CA GLN A 62 -17.64 -24.62 -3.75
C GLN A 62 -16.55 -23.56 -3.86
N VAL A 63 -15.63 -23.71 -4.82
CA VAL A 63 -14.56 -22.74 -5.06
C VAL A 63 -15.13 -21.39 -5.51
N GLU A 64 -16.10 -21.38 -6.43
CA GLU A 64 -16.85 -20.18 -6.81
C GLU A 64 -17.56 -19.55 -5.59
N GLY A 65 -18.08 -20.37 -4.68
CA GLY A 65 -18.68 -19.92 -3.42
C GLY A 65 -17.68 -19.20 -2.52
N ILE A 66 -16.51 -19.79 -2.32
CA ILE A 66 -15.40 -19.22 -1.55
C ILE A 66 -14.97 -17.88 -2.16
N MET A 67 -14.71 -17.85 -3.47
CA MET A 67 -14.30 -16.62 -4.17
C MET A 67 -15.34 -15.52 -4.06
N ARG A 68 -16.63 -15.87 -4.24
CA ARG A 68 -17.73 -14.91 -4.08
C ARG A 68 -17.72 -14.31 -2.68
N HIS A 69 -17.60 -15.16 -1.66
CA HIS A 69 -17.57 -14.72 -0.27
C HIS A 69 -16.41 -13.75 0.01
N SER A 70 -15.20 -14.08 -0.46
CA SER A 70 -14.02 -13.24 -0.27
C SER A 70 -14.13 -11.89 -1.01
N LEU A 71 -14.59 -11.91 -2.26
CA LEU A 71 -14.71 -10.70 -3.08
C LEU A 71 -15.81 -9.75 -2.58
N GLU A 72 -16.92 -10.26 -2.03
CA GLU A 72 -17.97 -9.42 -1.42
C GLU A 72 -17.47 -8.59 -0.23
N ARG A 73 -16.33 -8.98 0.36
CA ARG A 73 -15.71 -8.27 1.49
C ARG A 73 -14.68 -7.24 1.04
N ALA A 74 -14.35 -7.19 -0.25
CA ALA A 74 -13.41 -6.25 -0.84
C ALA A 74 -14.17 -5.10 -1.54
N PRO A 75 -14.19 -3.87 -1.00
CA PRO A 75 -15.08 -2.80 -1.48
C PRO A 75 -14.97 -2.41 -2.96
N SER A 76 -13.81 -2.63 -3.58
CA SER A 76 -13.57 -2.34 -5.00
C SER A 76 -14.07 -3.43 -5.93
N PHE A 77 -14.49 -4.58 -5.39
CA PHE A 77 -14.93 -5.73 -6.15
C PHE A 77 -16.33 -6.17 -5.72
N SER A 78 -17.12 -6.65 -6.69
CA SER A 78 -18.38 -7.34 -6.43
C SER A 78 -18.44 -8.55 -7.34
N PRO A 79 -18.92 -9.71 -6.89
CA PRO A 79 -19.16 -10.83 -7.78
C PRO A 79 -20.21 -10.44 -8.85
N ALA A 80 -19.95 -10.81 -10.11
CA ALA A 80 -20.91 -10.65 -11.18
C ALA A 80 -22.06 -11.67 -11.03
N GLU A 81 -23.31 -11.23 -11.10
CA GLU A 81 -24.46 -12.15 -11.06
C GLU A 81 -24.54 -13.02 -12.33
N ARG A 82 -24.91 -14.30 -12.17
CA ARG A 82 -25.02 -15.29 -13.27
C ARG A 82 -25.96 -14.87 -14.42
N ASP A 83 -26.93 -13.98 -14.16
CA ASP A 83 -28.05 -13.65 -15.07
C ASP A 83 -27.96 -12.28 -15.79
N GLN A 84 -26.80 -11.61 -15.78
CA GLN A 84 -26.66 -10.28 -16.38
C GLN A 84 -26.70 -10.20 -17.91
N ARG A 85 -26.99 -11.29 -18.63
CA ARG A 85 -27.30 -11.21 -20.08
C ARG A 85 -28.50 -10.31 -20.39
N SER A 86 -29.35 -9.99 -19.41
CA SER A 86 -30.62 -9.28 -19.61
C SER A 86 -30.65 -7.81 -19.16
N GLN A 87 -29.65 -7.30 -18.42
CA GLN A 87 -29.68 -5.93 -17.88
C GLN A 87 -28.62 -5.02 -18.50
N ARG A 88 -28.81 -4.71 -19.79
CA ARG A 88 -28.07 -3.65 -20.51
C ARG A 88 -28.46 -2.21 -20.10
N SER A 89 -29.11 -1.98 -18.96
CA SER A 89 -29.86 -0.73 -18.75
C SER A 89 -29.51 0.12 -17.51
N ARG A 90 -28.48 -0.18 -16.71
CA ARG A 90 -28.03 0.74 -15.66
C ARG A 90 -26.52 0.75 -15.50
N GLY A 91 -25.87 1.73 -16.16
CA GLY A 91 -24.44 2.01 -16.04
C GLY A 91 -23.56 1.05 -16.84
N ASN A 92 -22.50 1.56 -17.47
CA ASN A 92 -21.39 0.73 -17.93
C ASN A 92 -20.72 0.18 -16.66
N VAL A 93 -21.15 -0.99 -16.19
CA VAL A 93 -20.39 -1.70 -15.15
C VAL A 93 -19.46 -2.64 -15.88
N GLU A 94 -18.16 -2.37 -15.78
CA GLU A 94 -17.12 -3.22 -16.36
C GLU A 94 -17.13 -4.57 -15.63
N VAL A 95 -17.15 -5.65 -16.42
CA VAL A 95 -17.08 -7.02 -15.91
C VAL A 95 -15.69 -7.57 -16.20
N LEU A 96 -14.89 -7.74 -15.15
CA LEU A 96 -13.54 -8.29 -15.19
C LEU A 96 -13.59 -9.81 -15.06
N ASN A 97 -12.76 -10.50 -15.83
CA ASN A 97 -12.61 -11.94 -15.70
C ASN A 97 -11.56 -12.27 -14.63
N ALA A 98 -11.82 -13.30 -13.84
CA ALA A 98 -10.92 -13.79 -12.82
C ALA A 98 -10.63 -15.28 -13.01
N SER A 99 -9.38 -15.66 -12.76
CA SER A 99 -8.93 -17.05 -12.71
C SER A 99 -8.32 -17.34 -11.35
N LEU A 100 -8.71 -18.47 -10.76
CA LEU A 100 -8.12 -18.97 -9.53
C LEU A 100 -7.32 -20.23 -9.82
N GLU A 101 -6.05 -20.23 -9.41
CA GLU A 101 -5.18 -21.40 -9.49
C GLU A 101 -4.83 -21.84 -8.07
N TYR A 102 -4.92 -23.13 -7.76
CA TYR A 102 -4.38 -23.64 -6.50
C TYR A 102 -3.69 -24.99 -6.65
N ARG A 103 -2.65 -25.20 -5.83
CA ARG A 103 -1.85 -26.42 -5.86
C ARG A 103 -1.26 -26.76 -4.50
N GLU A 104 -1.21 -28.06 -4.20
CA GLU A 104 -0.44 -28.56 -3.06
C GLU A 104 1.03 -28.76 -3.44
N ILE A 105 1.93 -28.15 -2.68
CA ILE A 105 3.37 -28.33 -2.80
C ILE A 105 3.82 -29.25 -1.66
N PRO A 106 4.53 -30.35 -1.96
CA PRO A 106 5.09 -31.18 -0.89
C PRO A 106 6.14 -30.38 -0.14
N ASP A 107 5.97 -30.25 1.18
CA ASP A 107 7.04 -29.75 2.04
C ASP A 107 8.04 -30.88 2.29
N ALA A 108 9.29 -30.64 1.91
CA ALA A 108 10.38 -31.59 2.06
C ALA A 108 10.84 -31.74 3.51
N ALA A 109 10.52 -30.80 4.40
CA ALA A 109 10.99 -30.78 5.78
C ALA A 109 10.11 -31.63 6.72
N ASP A 110 8.79 -31.40 6.74
CA ASP A 110 7.92 -31.94 7.79
C ASP A 110 6.85 -32.95 7.30
N ASN A 111 6.94 -33.40 6.05
CA ASN A 111 5.88 -34.18 5.38
C ASN A 111 4.53 -33.43 5.29
N GLY A 112 4.55 -32.10 5.49
CA GLY A 112 3.43 -31.20 5.24
C GLY A 112 3.14 -31.04 3.75
N ARG A 113 2.02 -30.38 3.44
CA ARG A 113 1.66 -30.03 2.06
C ARG A 113 1.19 -28.60 1.99
N ASP A 114 2.09 -27.68 1.69
CA ASP A 114 1.76 -26.26 1.58
C ASP A 114 0.76 -26.04 0.46
N LEU A 115 -0.16 -25.10 0.66
CA LEU A 115 -1.15 -24.73 -0.33
C LEU A 115 -0.73 -23.40 -0.96
N LEU A 116 -0.37 -23.44 -2.24
CA LEU A 116 -0.18 -22.24 -3.04
C LEU A 116 -1.49 -21.90 -3.74
N VAL A 117 -1.99 -20.68 -3.55
CA VAL A 117 -3.20 -20.16 -4.19
C VAL A 117 -2.85 -18.86 -4.90
N ARG A 118 -3.26 -18.73 -6.16
CA ARG A 118 -3.09 -17.54 -6.98
C ARG A 118 -4.45 -17.09 -7.49
N LEU A 119 -4.71 -15.80 -7.35
CA LEU A 119 -5.88 -15.13 -7.90
C LEU A 119 -5.41 -14.06 -8.88
N PHE A 120 -5.83 -14.21 -10.13
CA PHE A 120 -5.63 -13.22 -11.17
C PHE A 120 -6.98 -12.63 -11.57
N ILE A 121 -7.07 -11.31 -11.61
CA ILE A 121 -8.19 -10.56 -12.17
C ILE A 121 -7.64 -9.76 -13.35
N GLU A 122 -8.31 -9.82 -14.49
CA GLU A 122 -7.94 -8.99 -15.64
C GLU A 122 -7.93 -7.51 -15.23
N PRO A 123 -6.85 -6.77 -15.48
CA PRO A 123 -6.77 -5.38 -15.09
C PRO A 123 -7.82 -4.58 -15.89
N PRO A 124 -8.56 -3.67 -15.24
CA PRO A 124 -9.51 -2.81 -15.93
C PRO A 124 -8.76 -1.84 -16.85
N GLU A 125 -9.38 -1.45 -17.96
CA GLU A 125 -8.72 -0.67 -19.03
C GLU A 125 -8.19 0.69 -18.52
N ASP A 126 -8.81 1.25 -17.49
CA ASP A 126 -8.51 2.57 -16.93
C ASP A 126 -7.37 2.57 -15.90
N LEU A 127 -7.04 1.41 -15.29
CA LEU A 127 -6.01 1.32 -14.24
C LEU A 127 -4.73 0.58 -14.67
N GLY A 128 -4.65 0.09 -15.90
CA GLY A 128 -3.56 -0.78 -16.35
C GLY A 128 -2.15 -0.24 -16.06
N ASP A 129 -1.88 1.03 -16.37
CA ASP A 129 -0.56 1.64 -16.15
C ASP A 129 -0.24 1.89 -14.65
N GLU A 130 -1.26 2.08 -13.82
CA GLU A 130 -1.12 2.43 -12.40
C GLU A 130 -0.87 1.20 -11.51
N LEU A 131 -1.45 0.05 -11.88
CA LEU A 131 -1.34 -1.21 -11.15
C LEU A 131 0.09 -1.78 -11.15
N GLY A 132 0.95 -1.36 -12.07
CA GLY A 132 2.33 -1.83 -12.18
C GLY A 132 2.45 -3.22 -12.82
N ARG A 133 3.60 -3.87 -12.65
CA ARG A 133 3.93 -5.12 -13.38
C ARG A 133 3.04 -6.29 -13.02
N ASP A 134 2.64 -6.37 -11.76
CA ASP A 134 1.89 -7.51 -11.24
C ASP A 134 0.38 -7.32 -11.42
N GLY A 135 -0.09 -6.16 -11.87
CA GLY A 135 -1.51 -5.93 -12.12
C GLY A 135 -2.39 -6.28 -10.91
N LEU A 136 -3.52 -6.93 -11.18
CA LEU A 136 -4.36 -7.59 -10.19
C LEU A 136 -4.07 -9.10 -10.13
N ASP A 137 -2.80 -9.47 -9.99
CA ASP A 137 -2.31 -10.85 -9.82
C ASP A 137 -1.63 -11.04 -8.46
N ALA A 138 -2.24 -11.82 -7.57
CA ALA A 138 -1.69 -12.07 -6.24
C ALA A 138 -1.54 -13.57 -6.00
N THR A 139 -0.54 -13.95 -5.20
CA THR A 139 -0.27 -15.34 -4.84
C THR A 139 0.01 -15.43 -3.35
N VAL A 140 -0.66 -16.35 -2.67
CA VAL A 140 -0.49 -16.63 -1.23
C VAL A 140 -0.04 -18.08 -1.06
N MET A 141 0.91 -18.30 -0.16
CA MET A 141 1.31 -19.62 0.31
C MET A 141 0.79 -19.83 1.74
N LEU A 142 0.10 -20.93 1.98
CA LEU A 142 -0.27 -21.37 3.32
C LEU A 142 0.54 -22.61 3.71
N GLU A 143 1.32 -22.49 4.77
CA GLU A 143 2.06 -23.62 5.35
C GLU A 143 1.10 -24.56 6.09
N ARG A 144 1.15 -25.86 5.78
CA ARG A 144 0.22 -26.85 6.34
C ARG A 144 0.98 -27.99 7.03
N LYS A 145 0.70 -28.19 8.31
CA LYS A 145 1.21 -29.33 9.07
C LYS A 145 0.49 -30.62 8.68
N ALA A 146 1.21 -31.74 8.74
CA ALA A 146 0.66 -33.05 8.42
C ALA A 146 -0.54 -33.40 9.34
N GLY A 147 -1.70 -33.66 8.72
CA GLY A 147 -2.88 -34.22 9.40
C GLY A 147 -3.90 -33.24 9.98
N GLU A 148 -3.68 -31.92 9.89
CA GLU A 148 -4.59 -30.90 10.45
C GLU A 148 -5.39 -30.10 9.41
N ALA A 149 -5.20 -30.39 8.12
CA ALA A 149 -5.48 -29.39 7.11
C ALA A 149 -6.76 -29.67 6.30
N ASP A 150 -7.77 -28.80 6.48
CA ASP A 150 -9.03 -28.81 5.73
C ASP A 150 -8.93 -27.90 4.51
N LEU A 151 -8.97 -28.48 3.31
CA LEU A 151 -8.77 -27.75 2.06
C LEU A 151 -9.78 -26.61 1.87
N GLU A 152 -11.04 -26.78 2.30
CA GLU A 152 -12.08 -25.75 2.15
C GLU A 152 -11.76 -24.53 3.01
N SER A 153 -11.46 -24.74 4.29
CA SER A 153 -11.05 -23.69 5.22
C SER A 153 -9.73 -23.00 4.80
N ASP A 154 -8.74 -23.77 4.36
CA ASP A 154 -7.45 -23.24 3.90
C ASP A 154 -7.64 -22.39 2.63
N LEU A 155 -8.44 -22.86 1.67
CA LEU A 155 -8.72 -22.10 0.46
C LEU A 155 -9.52 -20.82 0.74
N GLN A 156 -10.46 -20.86 1.69
CA GLN A 156 -11.16 -19.67 2.15
C GLN A 156 -10.19 -18.65 2.75
N LEU A 157 -9.29 -19.08 3.64
CA LEU A 157 -8.29 -18.22 4.25
C LEU A 157 -7.36 -17.59 3.21
N ALA A 158 -6.87 -18.39 2.25
CA ALA A 158 -6.01 -17.89 1.18
C ALA A 158 -6.74 -16.88 0.29
N THR A 159 -7.98 -17.17 -0.08
CA THR A 159 -8.77 -16.32 -0.99
C THR A 159 -9.17 -15.01 -0.31
N ASP A 160 -9.49 -15.03 0.99
CA ASP A 160 -9.71 -13.81 1.78
C ASP A 160 -8.47 -12.92 1.79
N ARG A 161 -7.28 -13.51 1.99
CA ARG A 161 -6.01 -12.78 1.96
C ARG A 161 -5.71 -12.20 0.57
N LEU A 162 -5.92 -12.99 -0.49
CA LEU A 162 -5.77 -12.53 -1.88
C LEU A 162 -6.70 -11.35 -2.19
N ALA A 163 -7.97 -11.41 -1.77
CA ALA A 163 -8.92 -10.32 -1.95
C ALA A 163 -8.46 -9.02 -1.27
N ILE A 164 -7.86 -9.10 -0.07
CA ILE A 164 -7.31 -7.94 0.64
C ILE A 164 -6.11 -7.34 -0.12
N ILE A 165 -5.20 -8.17 -0.64
CA ILE A 165 -4.05 -7.69 -1.43
C ILE A 165 -4.52 -6.98 -2.71
N LEU A 166 -5.44 -7.60 -3.44
CA LEU A 166 -5.99 -7.03 -4.67
C LEU A 166 -6.78 -5.74 -4.40
N GLN A 167 -7.49 -5.67 -3.27
CA GLN A 167 -8.16 -4.44 -2.81
C GLN A 167 -7.15 -3.32 -2.59
N ALA A 168 -6.06 -3.59 -1.85
CA ALA A 168 -5.02 -2.61 -1.59
C ALA A 168 -4.42 -2.08 -2.89
N ARG A 169 -4.14 -2.95 -3.87
CA ARG A 169 -3.63 -2.54 -5.19
C ARG A 169 -4.62 -1.68 -5.96
N ALA A 170 -5.91 -2.04 -5.95
CA ALA A 170 -6.95 -1.25 -6.59
C ALA A 170 -7.08 0.15 -5.96
N ASP A 171 -7.05 0.24 -4.62
CA ASP A 171 -7.13 1.51 -3.90
C ASP A 171 -5.91 2.40 -4.16
N LEU A 172 -4.72 1.81 -4.21
CA LEU A 172 -3.48 2.52 -4.54
C LEU A 172 -3.49 3.00 -6.01
N ALA A 173 -3.89 2.16 -6.96
CA ALA A 173 -3.99 2.53 -8.37
C ALA A 173 -4.99 3.66 -8.61
N ARG A 174 -6.12 3.65 -7.89
CA ARG A 174 -7.14 4.71 -7.93
C ARG A 174 -6.73 5.97 -7.17
N ARG A 175 -5.63 5.92 -6.40
CA ARG A 175 -5.25 6.98 -5.46
C ARG A 175 -6.39 7.33 -4.50
N SER A 176 -7.12 6.31 -4.04
CA SER A 176 -8.23 6.46 -3.11
C SER A 176 -7.77 7.30 -1.89
N GLU A 177 -8.60 8.24 -1.46
CA GLU A 177 -8.24 9.15 -0.36
C GLU A 177 -7.89 8.37 0.91
N GLY A 178 -6.73 8.64 1.49
CA GLY A 178 -6.24 7.97 2.70
C GLY A 178 -5.78 6.52 2.51
N ALA A 179 -5.73 6.00 1.28
CA ALA A 179 -5.30 4.63 1.01
C ALA A 179 -3.88 4.36 1.54
N VAL A 180 -2.92 5.22 1.21
CA VAL A 180 -1.53 5.03 1.66
C VAL A 180 -1.43 5.05 3.18
N GLU A 181 -2.04 6.03 3.85
CA GLU A 181 -2.01 6.13 5.32
C GLU A 181 -2.67 4.92 5.97
N GLY A 182 -3.85 4.52 5.50
CA GLY A 182 -4.59 3.38 6.03
C GLY A 182 -3.85 2.05 5.86
N LEU A 183 -3.23 1.83 4.70
CA LEU A 183 -2.52 0.58 4.41
C LEU A 183 -1.19 0.50 5.18
N LEU A 184 -0.46 1.60 5.34
CA LEU A 184 0.74 1.66 6.19
C LEU A 184 0.44 1.54 7.71
N ALA A 185 -0.81 1.75 8.12
CA ALA A 185 -1.24 1.58 9.51
C ALA A 185 -1.62 0.12 9.84
N THR A 186 -1.67 -0.76 8.85
CA THR A 186 -1.92 -2.20 9.07
C THR A 186 -0.73 -2.85 9.78
N ARG A 187 -0.93 -4.09 10.25
CA ARG A 187 0.15 -4.95 10.75
C ARG A 187 0.56 -6.04 9.75
N ASP A 188 -0.01 -6.01 8.57
CA ASP A 188 0.26 -7.01 7.55
C ASP A 188 1.47 -6.56 6.74
N ALA A 189 2.60 -7.23 6.96
CA ALA A 189 3.87 -6.91 6.30
C ALA A 189 3.73 -6.92 4.76
N GLU A 190 2.91 -7.82 4.21
CA GLU A 190 2.70 -7.91 2.76
C GLU A 190 2.01 -6.64 2.22
N ILE A 191 0.97 -6.17 2.91
CA ILE A 191 0.27 -4.93 2.55
C ILE A 191 1.17 -3.70 2.71
N ILE A 192 1.99 -3.67 3.76
CA ILE A 192 2.97 -2.60 3.95
C ILE A 192 3.99 -2.61 2.80
N LEU A 193 4.54 -3.77 2.43
CA LEU A 193 5.50 -3.91 1.34
C LEU A 193 4.90 -3.47 -0.01
N GLU A 194 3.67 -3.88 -0.32
CA GLU A 194 2.93 -3.44 -1.51
C GLU A 194 2.77 -1.91 -1.54
N THR A 195 2.43 -1.32 -0.39
CA THR A 195 2.24 0.13 -0.26
C THR A 195 3.56 0.88 -0.43
N LEU A 196 4.63 0.45 0.21
CA LEU A 196 5.97 1.04 0.05
C LEU A 196 6.47 0.92 -1.40
N ALA A 197 6.24 -0.23 -2.04
CA ALA A 197 6.59 -0.43 -3.44
C ALA A 197 5.82 0.52 -4.37
N TRP A 198 4.54 0.76 -4.08
CA TRP A 198 3.74 1.75 -4.80
C TRP A 198 4.25 3.18 -4.59
N ILE A 199 4.56 3.58 -3.35
CA ILE A 199 5.11 4.91 -3.03
C ILE A 199 6.42 5.15 -3.81
N ARG A 200 7.32 4.16 -3.83
CA ARG A 200 8.60 4.25 -4.54
C ARG A 200 8.43 4.41 -6.06
N ARG A 201 7.36 3.87 -6.65
CA ARG A 201 7.01 4.10 -8.07
C ARG A 201 6.40 5.48 -8.31
N HIS A 202 5.75 6.04 -7.29
CA HIS A 202 5.03 7.31 -7.37
C HIS A 202 5.52 8.33 -6.33
N PRO A 203 6.81 8.68 -6.28
CA PRO A 203 7.34 9.54 -5.22
C PRO A 203 6.82 10.98 -5.27
N GLN A 204 6.27 11.40 -6.42
CA GLN A 204 5.70 12.73 -6.61
C GLN A 204 4.20 12.81 -6.28
N ASP A 205 3.57 11.68 -5.95
CA ASP A 205 2.18 11.65 -5.50
C ASP A 205 2.02 12.39 -4.16
N ALA A 206 0.87 13.03 -3.97
CA ALA A 206 0.61 13.79 -2.75
C ALA A 206 0.56 12.87 -1.51
N GLN A 207 -0.05 11.69 -1.63
CA GLN A 207 -0.12 10.73 -0.53
C GLN A 207 1.26 10.16 -0.21
N SER A 208 2.08 9.86 -1.24
CA SER A 208 3.47 9.43 -1.07
C SER A 208 4.28 10.41 -0.23
N ARG A 209 4.26 11.71 -0.58
CA ARG A 209 5.02 12.72 0.18
C ARG A 209 4.49 12.93 1.60
N GLN A 210 3.17 12.86 1.80
CA GLN A 210 2.56 13.00 3.12
C GLN A 210 2.89 11.80 4.03
N ALA A 211 3.21 10.64 3.46
CA ALA A 211 3.54 9.44 4.19
C ALA A 211 4.99 9.40 4.72
N ALA A 212 5.84 10.41 4.46
CA ALA A 212 7.27 10.37 4.79
C ALA A 212 7.54 10.04 6.26
N ASP A 213 6.88 10.73 7.21
CA ASP A 213 7.04 10.47 8.65
C ASP A 213 6.64 9.03 9.01
N ARG A 214 5.54 8.53 8.45
CA ARG A 214 5.06 7.17 8.70
C ARG A 214 6.01 6.12 8.10
N VAL A 215 6.55 6.37 6.91
CA VAL A 215 7.57 5.50 6.29
C VAL A 215 8.85 5.49 7.12
N ALA A 216 9.24 6.63 7.70
CA ALA A 216 10.40 6.70 8.57
C ALA A 216 10.25 5.84 9.83
N GLU A 217 9.04 5.77 10.43
CA GLU A 217 8.77 4.86 11.56
C GLU A 217 8.98 3.38 11.19
N LEU A 218 8.59 3.00 9.96
CA LEU A 218 8.70 1.62 9.46
C LEU A 218 10.16 1.16 9.21
N ILE A 219 11.14 2.06 9.24
CA ILE A 219 12.57 1.69 9.16
C ILE A 219 12.98 0.73 10.29
N ASN A 220 12.29 0.82 11.43
CA ASN A 220 12.54 -0.01 12.61
C ASN A 220 11.49 -1.12 12.79
N ASP A 221 10.76 -1.46 11.73
CA ASP A 221 9.80 -2.57 11.76
C ASP A 221 10.51 -3.91 12.13
N GLU A 222 9.74 -4.81 12.73
CA GLU A 222 10.22 -6.14 13.11
C GLU A 222 10.48 -7.02 11.88
N ASP A 223 9.73 -6.80 10.79
CA ASP A 223 10.00 -7.43 9.50
C ASP A 223 11.15 -6.70 8.78
N GLU A 224 12.26 -7.42 8.60
CA GLU A 224 13.47 -6.88 7.96
C GLU A 224 13.20 -6.38 6.52
N ASN A 225 12.31 -7.02 5.77
CA ASN A 225 11.99 -6.58 4.42
C ASN A 225 11.25 -5.25 4.43
N VAL A 226 10.34 -5.06 5.40
CA VAL A 226 9.63 -3.79 5.61
C VAL A 226 10.65 -2.69 5.94
N GLY A 227 11.53 -2.93 6.92
CA GLY A 227 12.55 -1.96 7.32
C GLY A 227 13.48 -1.55 6.17
N LEU A 228 13.93 -2.52 5.37
CA LEU A 228 14.81 -2.23 4.22
C LEU A 228 14.09 -1.47 3.10
N LEU A 229 12.86 -1.86 2.77
CA LEU A 229 12.10 -1.16 1.75
C LEU A 229 11.70 0.24 2.23
N ALA A 230 11.46 0.42 3.53
CA ALA A 230 11.22 1.73 4.13
C ALA A 230 12.44 2.66 3.99
N ILE A 231 13.66 2.16 4.20
CA ILE A 231 14.90 2.93 3.95
C ILE A 231 14.99 3.39 2.48
N GLU A 232 14.74 2.48 1.54
CA GLU A 232 14.78 2.84 0.11
C GLU A 232 13.68 3.86 -0.23
N THR A 233 12.48 3.68 0.33
CA THR A 233 11.31 4.50 0.07
C THR A 233 11.48 5.90 0.65
N ILE A 234 11.96 6.04 1.90
CA ILE A 234 12.19 7.35 2.51
C ILE A 234 13.22 8.14 1.72
N GLY A 235 14.22 7.49 1.11
CA GLY A 235 15.19 8.14 0.24
C GLY A 235 14.56 8.79 -1.01
N GLU A 236 13.38 8.36 -1.44
CA GLU A 236 12.68 8.94 -2.61
C GLU A 236 11.70 10.06 -2.22
N ILE A 237 11.11 10.01 -1.02
CA ILE A 237 10.01 10.91 -0.62
C ILE A 237 10.35 11.85 0.54
N GLY A 238 11.37 11.53 1.33
CA GLY A 238 11.75 12.26 2.53
C GLY A 238 12.74 13.39 2.25
N GLY A 239 12.97 14.23 3.26
CA GLY A 239 13.99 15.28 3.27
C GLY A 239 15.12 15.07 4.27
N PRO A 240 16.08 16.02 4.35
CA PRO A 240 17.23 15.98 5.24
C PRO A 240 16.91 15.67 6.72
N GLU A 241 15.73 16.04 7.19
CA GLU A 241 15.24 15.75 8.54
C GLU A 241 15.15 14.25 8.87
N HIS A 242 15.07 13.37 7.85
CA HIS A 242 15.01 11.92 8.02
C HIS A 242 16.38 11.23 8.01
N VAL A 243 17.48 11.96 7.84
CA VAL A 243 18.83 11.36 7.75
C VAL A 243 19.20 10.63 9.04
N ALA A 244 18.88 11.20 10.20
CA ALA A 244 19.27 10.65 11.49
C ALA A 244 18.70 9.23 11.72
N ILE A 245 17.42 9.01 11.41
CA ILE A 245 16.79 7.69 11.61
C ILE A 245 17.38 6.62 10.68
N VAL A 246 17.79 6.98 9.46
CA VAL A 246 18.47 6.05 8.55
C VAL A 246 19.87 5.71 9.07
N ILE A 247 20.61 6.70 9.59
CA ILE A 247 21.93 6.48 10.19
C ILE A 247 21.86 5.52 11.37
N ASP A 248 20.89 5.71 12.26
CA ASP A 248 20.71 4.85 13.43
C ASP A 248 20.44 3.39 13.04
N ARG A 249 19.61 3.18 12.00
CA ARG A 249 19.32 1.82 11.51
C ARG A 249 20.53 1.16 10.83
N ILE A 250 21.32 1.89 10.05
CA ILE A 250 22.52 1.37 9.37
C ILE A 250 23.47 0.65 10.33
N GLN A 251 23.63 1.18 11.55
CA GLN A 251 24.56 0.64 12.54
C GLN A 251 24.22 -0.78 12.99
N LEU A 252 22.99 -1.24 12.72
CA LEU A 252 22.47 -2.56 13.08
C LEU A 252 22.44 -3.55 11.90
N THR A 253 22.90 -3.12 10.72
CA THR A 253 22.58 -3.73 9.43
C THR A 253 23.80 -4.47 8.83
N ASN A 254 23.57 -5.46 7.96
CA ASN A 254 24.64 -6.20 7.28
C ASN A 254 25.20 -5.50 6.02
N ALA A 255 26.34 -5.96 5.50
CA ALA A 255 27.07 -5.32 4.40
C ALA A 255 26.24 -4.99 3.14
N GLY A 256 25.27 -5.85 2.79
CA GLY A 256 24.44 -5.63 1.59
C GLY A 256 23.44 -4.48 1.79
N GLN A 257 22.90 -4.38 3.00
CA GLN A 257 21.91 -3.37 3.38
C GLN A 257 22.54 -1.97 3.59
N VAL A 258 23.80 -1.90 4.04
CA VAL A 258 24.55 -0.64 4.20
C VAL A 258 24.58 0.18 2.91
N SER A 259 24.77 -0.48 1.76
CA SER A 259 24.87 0.19 0.45
C SER A 259 23.59 0.93 0.07
N ARG A 260 22.41 0.33 0.33
CA ARG A 260 21.09 0.92 0.06
C ARG A 260 20.85 2.13 0.94
N ALA A 261 21.28 2.03 2.19
CA ALA A 261 21.09 3.10 3.15
C ALA A 261 22.04 4.29 2.87
N TYR A 262 23.27 4.07 2.40
CA TYR A 262 24.10 5.15 1.86
C TYR A 262 23.45 5.85 0.67
N GLU A 263 22.79 5.11 -0.23
CA GLU A 263 22.07 5.69 -1.35
C GLU A 263 20.85 6.51 -0.88
N ALA A 264 20.08 6.00 0.07
CA ALA A 264 18.96 6.73 0.67
C ALA A 264 19.44 8.04 1.33
N ILE A 265 20.47 7.98 2.18
CA ILE A 265 21.08 9.16 2.80
C ILE A 265 21.54 10.17 1.75
N ALA A 266 22.10 9.70 0.63
CA ALA A 266 22.54 10.59 -0.42
C ALA A 266 21.40 11.35 -1.11
N ARG A 267 20.23 10.72 -1.23
CA ARG A 267 19.04 11.34 -1.81
C ARG A 267 18.34 12.29 -0.83
N LEU A 268 18.29 11.94 0.45
CA LEU A 268 17.80 12.83 1.51
C LEU A 268 18.63 14.11 1.59
N GLY A 269 19.96 13.98 1.45
CA GLY A 269 20.88 15.11 1.36
C GLY A 269 21.00 15.91 2.67
N GLY A 270 21.52 17.14 2.55
CA GLY A 270 21.79 18.01 3.69
C GLY A 270 23.14 17.77 4.38
N PRO A 271 23.48 18.61 5.36
CA PRO A 271 24.80 18.62 5.99
C PRO A 271 25.10 17.34 6.78
N ASP A 272 24.08 16.75 7.42
CA ASP A 272 24.24 15.52 8.20
C ASP A 272 24.52 14.33 7.28
N ALA A 273 23.87 14.25 6.12
CA ALA A 273 24.14 13.24 5.11
C ALA A 273 25.56 13.36 4.56
N GLU A 274 25.98 14.58 4.21
CA GLU A 274 27.35 14.84 3.72
C GLU A 274 28.40 14.47 4.77
N GLY A 275 28.19 14.87 6.02
CA GLY A 275 29.08 14.57 7.14
C GLY A 275 29.23 13.08 7.37
N PHE A 276 28.11 12.36 7.44
CA PHE A 276 28.10 10.91 7.62
C PHE A 276 28.76 10.16 6.47
N LEU A 277 28.41 10.47 5.21
CA LEU A 277 28.98 9.80 4.04
C LEU A 277 30.47 10.09 3.87
N ARG A 278 30.93 11.30 4.23
CA ARG A 278 32.36 11.65 4.27
C ARG A 278 33.11 10.86 5.35
N PHE A 279 32.49 10.66 6.51
CA PHE A 279 33.04 9.80 7.55
C PHE A 279 33.13 8.36 7.08
N ALA A 280 32.04 7.80 6.55
CA ALA A 280 31.99 6.43 6.02
C ALA A 280 33.05 6.20 4.93
N ALA A 281 33.14 7.08 3.93
CA ALA A 281 34.12 6.98 2.85
C ALA A 281 35.59 6.94 3.33
N ARG A 282 35.89 7.47 4.52
CA ARG A 282 37.25 7.47 5.09
C ARG A 282 37.54 6.31 6.03
N ASN A 283 36.51 5.79 6.70
CA ASN A 283 36.67 4.87 7.83
C ASN A 283 36.10 3.47 7.55
N GLU A 284 35.44 3.27 6.42
CA GLU A 284 34.91 1.96 6.05
C GLU A 284 36.02 0.97 5.73
N ASP A 285 36.03 -0.17 6.40
CA ASP A 285 37.05 -1.20 6.25
C ASP A 285 36.86 -2.00 4.96
N GLU A 286 35.60 -2.30 4.62
CA GLU A 286 35.25 -3.09 3.45
C GLU A 286 35.33 -2.25 2.17
N PRO A 287 36.19 -2.60 1.18
CA PRO A 287 36.38 -1.79 -0.02
C PRO A 287 35.10 -1.51 -0.80
N ASN A 288 34.18 -2.47 -0.85
CA ASN A 288 32.90 -2.33 -1.55
C ASN A 288 32.00 -1.28 -0.89
N GLN A 289 31.96 -1.26 0.44
CA GLN A 289 31.17 -0.30 1.21
C GLN A 289 31.81 1.09 1.15
N ARG A 290 33.14 1.18 1.19
CA ARG A 290 33.86 2.45 1.02
C ARG A 290 33.56 3.08 -0.34
N ALA A 291 33.63 2.28 -1.40
CA ALA A 291 33.29 2.72 -2.74
C ALA A 291 31.81 3.14 -2.87
N ALA A 292 30.90 2.48 -2.13
CA ALA A 292 29.49 2.88 -2.06
C ALA A 292 29.31 4.23 -1.37
N ALA A 293 29.95 4.44 -0.21
CA ALA A 293 29.93 5.72 0.50
C ALA A 293 30.52 6.87 -0.34
N GLU A 294 31.62 6.63 -1.05
CA GLU A 294 32.21 7.63 -1.97
C GLU A 294 31.28 7.98 -3.14
N ARG A 295 30.59 6.99 -3.72
CA ARG A 295 29.58 7.23 -4.78
C ARG A 295 28.42 8.06 -4.25
N ALA A 296 27.90 7.69 -3.08
CA ALA A 296 26.83 8.38 -2.38
C ALA A 296 27.22 9.84 -2.07
N LEU A 297 28.43 10.07 -1.54
CA LEU A 297 28.93 11.41 -1.23
C LEU A 297 29.03 12.31 -2.47
N ARG A 298 29.48 11.79 -3.62
CA ARG A 298 29.48 12.54 -4.88
C ARG A 298 28.06 12.97 -5.27
N ARG A 299 27.08 12.09 -5.10
CA ARG A 299 25.68 12.37 -5.42
C ARG A 299 25.07 13.45 -4.50
N VAL A 300 25.41 13.47 -3.21
CA VAL A 300 25.00 14.57 -2.30
C VAL A 300 25.49 15.91 -2.80
N ALA A 301 26.74 15.99 -3.27
CA ALA A 301 27.30 17.24 -3.80
C ALA A 301 26.57 17.71 -5.08
N GLU A 302 26.16 16.78 -5.94
CA GLU A 302 25.33 17.07 -7.12
C GLU A 302 23.93 17.59 -6.73
N VAL A 303 23.29 16.96 -5.74
CA VAL A 303 21.97 17.37 -5.22
C VAL A 303 22.04 18.74 -4.54
N GLY A 304 23.06 18.97 -3.71
CA GLY A 304 23.29 20.25 -3.02
C GLY A 304 23.55 21.41 -4.00
N GLY A 305 24.36 21.18 -5.04
CA GLY A 305 24.62 22.19 -6.08
C GLY A 305 23.36 22.61 -6.85
N ALA A 306 22.45 21.67 -7.13
CA ALA A 306 21.19 21.97 -7.80
C ALA A 306 20.23 22.81 -6.94
N MET A 307 20.21 22.59 -5.61
CA MET A 307 19.40 23.38 -4.68
C MET A 307 19.91 24.82 -4.53
N ASP A 308 21.24 24.99 -4.50
CA ASP A 308 21.88 26.32 -4.40
C ASP A 308 21.62 27.19 -5.65
N GLU A 309 21.64 26.60 -6.86
CA GLU A 309 21.33 27.31 -8.10
C GLU A 309 19.85 27.75 -8.19
N ALA A 310 18.92 26.91 -7.72
CA ALA A 310 17.49 27.24 -7.67
C ALA A 310 17.18 28.38 -6.67
N GLY A 311 17.92 28.45 -5.55
CA GLY A 311 17.82 29.55 -4.57
C GLY A 311 18.32 30.89 -5.12
N HIS A 312 19.41 30.88 -5.90
CA HIS A 312 19.98 32.07 -6.53
C HIS A 312 19.15 32.59 -7.72
N ALA A 313 18.42 31.74 -8.42
CA ALA A 313 17.52 32.16 -9.50
C ALA A 313 16.29 32.92 -8.98
N ARG A 314 15.74 32.53 -7.82
CA ARG A 314 14.57 33.18 -7.19
C ARG A 314 14.86 34.59 -6.66
N THR A 315 16.11 34.91 -6.35
CA THR A 315 16.53 36.22 -5.83
C THR A 315 16.86 37.25 -6.91
N ARG A 316 17.02 36.84 -8.19
CA ARG A 316 17.35 37.74 -9.31
C ARG A 316 16.13 38.28 -10.07
N GLY A 317 14.91 37.82 -9.76
CA GLY A 317 13.67 38.22 -10.44
C GLY A 317 12.96 39.46 -9.89
N HIS A 318 13.50 40.11 -8.85
CA HIS A 318 12.97 41.35 -8.30
C HIS A 318 13.90 42.53 -8.60
N ARG A 319 13.82 43.08 -9.81
CA ARG A 319 14.30 44.43 -10.10
C ARG A 319 13.54 45.06 -11.25
#